data_AF-A0A7W1TUC9-F1
#
_entry.id   AF-A0A7W1TUC9-F1
#
_cell.length_a   1.000
_cell.length_b   1.000
_cell.length_c   1.000
_cell.angle_alpha   90.00
_cell.angle_beta   90.00
_cell.angle_gamma   90.00
#
_symmetry.space_group_name_H-M   'P 1'
#
loop_
_entity.id
_entity.type
_entity.pdbx_description
1 polymer ?
#
loop_
_entity_poly.entity_id
_entity_poly.type
_entity_poly.pdbx_seq_one_letter_code
_entity_poly.pdbx_strand_id
1 'polypeptide(L)'
;MALTVRMSPETERALNRLAKRRKLSKSDVVREALARYEQSDSERPPEGPYDDWADVLGIVDLGVRDDGRTTGDQFAELLRKDQPRRAR
;
A
#
# COMPACT_ATOMS: atom_id res chain seq x y z
N MET A 1 1.51 -18.68 -17.27
CA MET A 1 2.98 -18.85 -17.25
C MET A 1 3.35 -20.02 -16.32
N ALA A 2 4.52 -20.63 -16.50
CA ALA A 2 5.01 -21.73 -15.65
C ALA A 2 6.14 -21.24 -14.72
N LEU A 3 6.06 -21.60 -13.44
CA LEU A 3 7.07 -21.30 -12.43
C LEU A 3 7.63 -22.60 -11.88
N THR A 4 8.95 -22.72 -11.84
CA THR A 4 9.65 -23.87 -11.23
C THR A 4 10.30 -23.43 -9.93
N VAL A 5 9.90 -24.04 -8.81
CA VAL A 5 10.41 -23.70 -7.48
C VAL A 5 11.20 -24.87 -6.91
N ARG A 6 12.40 -24.61 -6.38
CA ARG A 6 13.18 -25.61 -5.63
C ARG A 6 12.63 -25.71 -4.22
N MET A 7 12.37 -26.93 -3.74
CA MET A 7 11.78 -27.18 -2.43
C MET A 7 12.62 -28.19 -1.66
N SER A 8 12.61 -28.11 -0.33
CA SER A 8 13.16 -29.17 0.50
C SER A 8 12.25 -30.42 0.44
N PRO A 9 12.79 -31.62 0.70
CA PRO A 9 11.98 -32.85 0.74
C PRO A 9 10.84 -32.78 1.77
N GLU A 10 11.02 -32.04 2.86
CA GLU A 10 10.00 -31.86 3.88
C GLU A 10 8.82 -31.02 3.37
N THR A 11 9.12 -29.87 2.74
CA THR A 11 8.09 -28.99 2.19
C THR A 11 7.31 -29.66 1.07
N GLU A 12 7.97 -30.48 0.24
CA GLU A 12 7.28 -31.26 -0.80
C GLU A 12 6.31 -32.28 -0.20
N ARG A 13 6.72 -33.00 0.86
CA ARG A 13 5.83 -33.93 1.58
C ARG A 13 4.65 -33.20 2.20
N ALA A 14 4.88 -32.03 2.78
CA ALA A 14 3.82 -31.19 3.35
C ALA A 14 2.82 -30.74 2.28
N LEU A 15 3.31 -30.29 1.12
CA LEU A 15 2.49 -29.91 -0.04
C LEU A 15 1.63 -31.09 -0.53
N ASN A 16 2.24 -32.26 -0.70
CA ASN A 16 1.54 -33.47 -1.16
C ASN A 16 0.45 -33.90 -0.17
N ARG A 17 0.74 -33.85 1.14
CA ARG A 17 -0.23 -34.18 2.20
C ARG A 17 -1.39 -33.18 2.21
N LEU A 18 -1.09 -31.89 2.04
CA LEU A 18 -2.09 -30.83 2.02
C LEU A 18 -3.00 -30.94 0.80
N ALA A 19 -2.43 -31.17 -0.38
CA ALA A 19 -3.16 -31.40 -1.63
C ALA A 19 -4.11 -32.60 -1.50
N LYS A 20 -3.62 -33.73 -0.98
CA LYS A 20 -4.44 -34.93 -0.77
C LYS A 20 -5.59 -34.69 0.21
N ARG A 21 -5.32 -34.01 1.34
CA ARG A 21 -6.33 -33.73 2.36
C ARG A 21 -7.43 -32.79 1.85
N ARG A 22 -7.07 -31.80 1.02
CA ARG A 22 -8.03 -30.83 0.47
C ARG A 22 -8.63 -31.25 -0.88
N LYS A 23 -8.21 -32.38 -1.45
CA LYS A 23 -8.58 -32.84 -2.81
C LYS A 23 -8.31 -31.78 -3.88
N LEU A 24 -7.20 -31.06 -3.74
CA LEU A 24 -6.76 -30.01 -4.67
C LEU A 24 -5.50 -30.43 -5.41
N SER A 25 -5.26 -29.84 -6.59
CA SER A 25 -3.99 -30.03 -7.27
C SER A 25 -2.87 -29.31 -6.50
N LYS A 26 -1.61 -29.75 -6.69
CA LYS A 26 -0.46 -29.07 -6.06
C LYS A 26 -0.38 -27.60 -6.47
N SER A 27 -0.68 -27.30 -7.74
CA SER A 27 -0.67 -25.94 -8.27
C SER A 27 -1.77 -25.08 -7.65
N ASP A 28 -2.94 -25.64 -7.33
CA ASP A 28 -4.01 -24.89 -6.67
C ASP A 28 -3.63 -24.56 -5.23
N VAL A 29 -3.02 -25.51 -4.53
CA VAL A 29 -2.49 -25.26 -3.17
C VAL A 29 -1.44 -24.15 -3.18
N VAL A 30 -0.56 -24.12 -4.18
CA VAL A 30 0.45 -23.06 -4.32
C VAL A 30 -0.19 -21.71 -4.64
N ARG A 31 -1.19 -21.67 -5.55
CA ARG A 31 -1.94 -20.45 -5.84
C ARG A 31 -2.66 -19.91 -4.61
N GLU A 32 -3.29 -20.79 -3.84
CA GLU A 32 -3.98 -20.43 -2.60
C GLU A 32 -3.00 -19.92 -1.53
N ALA A 33 -1.80 -20.49 -1.45
CA ALA A 33 -0.75 -20.01 -0.56
C ALA A 33 -0.25 -18.63 -0.96
N LEU A 34 -0.07 -18.36 -2.25
CA LEU A 34 0.32 -17.04 -2.76
C LEU A 34 -0.76 -15.99 -2.46
N ALA A 35 -2.03 -16.29 -2.72
CA ALA A 35 -3.13 -15.38 -2.42
C ALA A 35 -3.18 -15.04 -0.92
N ARG A 36 -2.94 -16.01 -0.03
CA ARG A 36 -2.82 -15.74 1.41
C ARG A 36 -1.60 -14.91 1.77
N TYR A 37 -0.48 -15.12 1.08
CA TYR A 37 0.73 -14.36 1.31
C TYR A 37 0.55 -12.87 0.93
N GLU A 38 -0.10 -12.62 -0.21
CA GLU A 38 -0.49 -11.26 -0.63
C GLU A 38 -1.46 -10.60 0.35
N GLN A 39 -2.44 -11.35 0.87
CA GLN A 39 -3.35 -10.86 1.92
C GLN A 39 -2.60 -10.48 3.19
N SER A 40 -1.65 -11.31 3.64
CA SER A 40 -0.84 -10.97 4.81
C SER A 40 0.09 -9.78 4.61
N ASP A 41 0.50 -9.49 3.36
CA ASP A 41 1.37 -8.35 3.04
C ASP A 41 0.55 -7.05 2.85
N SER A 42 -0.71 -7.18 2.45
CA SER A 42 -1.67 -6.06 2.43
C SER A 42 -2.28 -5.75 3.80
N GLU A 43 -2.20 -6.71 4.74
CA GLU A 43 -2.41 -6.50 6.18
C GLU A 43 -1.14 -6.06 6.91
N ARG A 44 -0.16 -5.47 6.19
CA ARG A 44 0.89 -4.71 6.89
C ARG A 44 0.16 -3.64 7.72
N PRO A 45 0.26 -3.69 9.06
CA PRO A 45 -0.41 -2.70 9.87
C PRO A 45 0.07 -1.33 9.39
N PRO A 46 -0.85 -0.37 9.17
CA PRO A 46 -0.48 0.98 8.76
C PRO A 46 0.64 1.43 9.70
N GLU A 47 1.77 1.87 9.13
CA GLU A 47 2.98 2.15 9.90
C GLU A 47 2.78 3.35 10.86
N GLY A 48 1.63 4.03 10.77
CA GLY A 48 1.07 4.81 11.84
C GLY A 48 -0.35 5.31 11.59
N PRO A 49 -0.91 6.11 12.52
CA PRO A 49 -2.26 6.68 12.44
C PRO A 49 -2.50 7.54 11.20
N TYR A 50 -1.47 7.95 10.47
CA TYR A 50 -1.60 8.74 9.25
C TYR A 50 -1.87 7.87 8.02
N ASP A 51 -1.40 6.63 8.00
CA ASP A 51 -1.63 5.69 6.89
C ASP A 51 -3.08 5.19 6.89
N ASP A 52 -3.68 5.02 8.08
CA ASP A 52 -5.12 4.72 8.26
C ASP A 52 -6.05 5.77 7.65
N TRP A 53 -5.55 7.01 7.51
CA TRP A 53 -6.30 8.13 6.97
C TRP A 53 -5.81 8.52 5.59
N ALA A 54 -4.88 7.80 4.97
CA ALA A 54 -4.33 8.16 3.66
C ALA A 54 -5.42 8.29 2.59
N ASP A 55 -6.45 7.43 2.64
CA ASP A 55 -7.60 7.49 1.72
C ASP A 55 -8.53 8.68 1.98
N VAL A 56 -8.41 9.32 3.15
CA VAL A 56 -9.20 10.51 3.58
C VAL A 56 -8.38 11.80 3.44
N LEU A 57 -7.08 11.72 3.69
CA LEU A 57 -6.11 12.80 3.55
C LEU A 57 -5.89 13.08 2.07
N GLY A 58 -6.48 14.16 1.55
CA GLY A 58 -6.43 14.53 0.13
C GLY A 58 -7.76 14.37 -0.62
N ILE A 59 -8.83 13.86 0.03
CA ILE A 59 -10.19 13.82 -0.57
C ILE A 59 -10.74 15.22 -0.86
N VAL A 60 -10.32 16.22 -0.09
CA VAL A 60 -10.68 17.62 -0.36
C VAL A 60 -9.56 18.25 -1.17
N ASP A 61 -9.68 18.17 -2.49
CA ASP A 61 -8.93 19.04 -3.40
C ASP A 61 -9.49 20.46 -3.22
N LEU A 62 -8.78 21.31 -2.46
CA LEU A 62 -9.11 22.73 -2.28
C LEU A 62 -8.93 23.55 -3.58
N GLY A 63 -8.67 22.91 -4.72
CA GLY A 63 -8.50 23.57 -6.02
C GLY A 63 -7.19 24.34 -6.12
N VAL A 64 -6.25 24.12 -5.19
CA VAL A 64 -4.94 24.76 -5.18
C VAL A 64 -3.86 23.69 -5.16
N ARG A 65 -3.64 23.13 -6.36
CA ARG A 65 -2.38 22.65 -6.92
C ARG A 65 -1.25 22.29 -5.93
N ASP A 66 -1.05 20.98 -5.79
CA ASP A 66 0.19 20.27 -5.42
C ASP A 66 0.76 20.54 -4.02
N ASP A 67 0.38 19.67 -3.10
CA ASP A 67 0.59 19.63 -1.65
C ASP A 67 1.92 18.97 -1.23
N GLY A 68 2.79 18.65 -2.18
CA GLY A 68 4.05 17.94 -1.88
C GLY A 68 5.25 18.78 -1.45
N ARG A 69 5.38 20.08 -1.81
CA ARG A 69 6.69 20.78 -1.67
C ARG A 69 6.71 22.28 -1.39
N THR A 70 5.59 23.00 -1.26
CA THR A 70 5.65 24.49 -1.25
C THR A 70 4.74 25.19 -0.25
N THR A 71 4.32 24.54 0.84
CA THR A 71 3.45 25.18 1.86
C THR A 71 4.01 26.52 2.37
N GLY A 72 5.33 26.61 2.57
CA GLY A 72 5.99 27.85 3.00
C GLY A 72 5.94 28.97 1.95
N ASP A 73 6.17 28.64 0.67
CA ASP A 73 6.17 29.61 -0.41
C ASP A 73 4.75 30.12 -0.72
N GLN A 74 3.76 29.23 -0.67
CA GLN A 74 2.35 29.57 -0.86
C GLN A 74 1.83 30.47 0.27
N PHE A 75 2.20 30.16 1.52
CA PHE A 75 1.84 31.00 2.67
C PHE A 75 2.51 32.39 2.59
N ALA A 76 3.77 32.44 2.17
CA ALA A 76 4.46 33.72 1.94
C ALA A 76 3.80 34.53 0.83
N GLU A 77 3.28 33.91 -0.22
CA GLU A 77 2.56 34.60 -1.30
C GLU A 77 1.21 35.17 -0.83
N LEU A 78 0.45 34.41 -0.03
CA LEU A 78 -0.79 34.87 0.60
C LEU A 78 -0.55 36.10 1.48
N LEU A 79 0.48 36.07 2.34
CA LEU A 79 0.82 37.22 3.19
C LEU A 79 1.26 38.45 2.41
N ARG A 80 1.89 38.28 1.23
CA ARG A 80 2.23 39.41 0.35
C ARG A 80 1.00 40.01 -0.32
N LYS A 81 -0.01 39.19 -0.65
CA LYS A 81 -1.28 39.65 -1.24
C LYS A 81 -2.15 40.40 -0.23
N ASP A 82 -2.11 40.01 1.05
CA ASP A 82 -2.92 40.61 2.12
C ASP A 82 -2.24 41.77 2.86
N GLN A 83 -1.01 42.15 2.52
CA GLN A 83 -0.41 43.35 3.09
C GLN A 83 -1.13 44.59 2.55
N PRO A 84 -1.80 45.40 3.41
CA PRO A 84 -2.28 46.70 2.98
C PRO A 84 -1.06 47.51 2.55
N ARG A 85 -1.10 48.06 1.34
CA ARG A 85 -0.08 48.98 0.82
C ARG A 85 0.12 50.06 1.89
N ARG A 86 1.17 49.94 2.70
CA ARG A 86 1.55 51.00 3.63
C ARG A 86 2.00 52.16 2.74
N ALA A 87 1.07 53.09 2.53
CA ALA A 87 1.35 54.38 1.95
C ALA A 87 2.46 55.04 2.78
N ARG A 88 3.44 55.59 2.06
CA ARG A 88 4.57 56.33 2.59
C ARG A 88 4.12 57.52 3.43
#